data_AF-A0A2A4J1W5-F1
#
_entry.id   AF-A0A2A4J1W5-F1
#
_cell.length_a   1.000
_cell.length_b   1.000
_cell.length_c   1.000
_cell.angle_alpha   90.00
_cell.angle_beta   90.00
_cell.angle_gamma   90.00
#
_symmetry.space_group_name_H-M   'P 1'
#
loop_
_entity.id
_entity.type
_entity.pdbx_description
1 polymer ?
#
loop_
_entity_poly.entity_id
_entity_poly.type
_entity_poly.pdbx_seq_one_letter_code
_entity_poly.pdbx_strand_id
1 'polypeptide(L)'
;MVATEVFGLYPPTKKSKWDDQLNWQPIPVHTVPEKEDEMLAMKKPCPAYDRELDKLIRSQPYIDRLSKYQHLMDYLSAYTGMKVKDYYEIDDIYSTLYIETLYKFALPNWTQSVYPDKMQEPACYSFTTQTGTPLLARLKVGPLIKHITTKMFTAMSSTTKAHKVLMFSGHDLTVGSVLNALGMYDGNCPVYTSTILFELVTKTGSDDHYVRISYRNSVDLVEPEVLKIPYCGETCPFERFLKLYDNLLTVNWEDECRSKFPVILGGAFIIGLCLFMIIYVSHRIHFARVYSQYRINLQNYTGLENAALTPTKS
;
A
#
# COMPACT_ATOMS: atom_id res chain seq x y z
N MET A 1 5.77 -9.66 -22.50
CA MET A 1 6.73 -10.49 -21.74
C MET A 1 6.17 -11.88 -21.48
N VAL A 2 5.05 -12.04 -20.77
CA VAL A 2 4.49 -13.36 -20.40
C VAL A 2 4.22 -14.33 -21.56
N ALA A 3 3.80 -13.84 -22.73
CA ALA A 3 3.57 -14.70 -23.90
C ALA A 3 4.86 -15.42 -24.37
N THR A 4 6.01 -14.74 -24.30
CA THR A 4 7.32 -15.31 -24.64
C THR A 4 7.78 -16.30 -23.57
N GLU A 5 7.48 -16.02 -22.30
CA GLU A 5 7.82 -16.90 -21.17
C GLU A 5 7.08 -18.25 -21.28
N VAL A 6 5.76 -18.22 -21.48
CA VAL A 6 4.96 -19.46 -21.59
C VAL A 6 5.30 -20.26 -22.83
N PHE A 7 5.79 -19.61 -23.89
CA PHE A 7 6.32 -20.29 -25.07
C PHE A 7 7.56 -21.12 -24.74
N GLY A 8 8.50 -20.58 -23.96
CA GLY A 8 9.69 -21.29 -23.50
C GLY A 8 9.36 -22.42 -22.53
N LEU A 9 8.42 -22.20 -21.61
CA LEU A 9 8.06 -23.19 -20.59
C LEU A 9 7.23 -24.36 -21.14
N TYR A 10 6.38 -24.11 -22.14
CA TYR A 10 5.46 -25.10 -22.70
C TYR A 10 5.65 -25.25 -24.22
N PRO A 11 6.79 -25.81 -24.68
CA PRO A 11 6.92 -26.18 -26.08
C PRO A 11 5.86 -27.23 -26.47
N PRO A 12 5.27 -27.16 -27.68
CA PRO A 12 4.29 -28.15 -28.11
C PRO A 12 4.82 -29.58 -28.07
N THR A 13 3.98 -30.50 -27.61
CA THR A 13 4.24 -31.95 -27.64
C THR A 13 3.29 -32.59 -28.65
N LYS A 14 3.47 -33.87 -29.00
CA LYS A 14 2.69 -34.54 -30.07
C LYS A 14 1.17 -34.27 -30.04
N LYS A 15 0.57 -34.14 -28.86
CA LYS A 15 -0.89 -33.87 -28.72
C LYS A 15 -1.26 -32.39 -28.85
N SER A 16 -0.34 -31.46 -28.60
CA SER A 16 -0.57 -30.01 -28.69
C SER A 16 0.10 -29.36 -29.90
N LYS A 17 0.81 -30.14 -30.72
CA LYS A 17 1.32 -29.71 -32.03
C LYS A 17 0.16 -29.67 -33.02
N TRP A 18 -0.25 -28.46 -33.40
CA TRP A 18 -1.34 -28.21 -34.35
C TRP A 18 -0.84 -27.82 -35.74
N ASP A 19 0.43 -27.40 -35.84
CA ASP A 19 1.10 -27.01 -37.07
C ASP A 19 2.50 -27.65 -37.12
N ASP A 20 2.88 -28.21 -38.27
CA ASP A 20 4.14 -28.92 -38.44
C ASP A 20 5.36 -28.03 -38.64
N GLN A 21 5.15 -26.80 -39.11
CA GLN A 21 6.17 -25.78 -39.38
C GLN A 21 6.34 -24.81 -38.21
N LEU A 22 5.34 -24.71 -37.33
CA LEU A 22 5.35 -23.80 -36.18
C LEU A 22 5.38 -24.55 -34.84
N ASN A 23 6.53 -24.52 -34.16
CA ASN A 23 6.69 -25.13 -32.83
C ASN A 23 6.14 -24.26 -31.69
N TRP A 24 4.91 -23.77 -31.81
CA TRP A 24 4.21 -22.92 -30.84
C TRP A 24 2.79 -23.42 -30.56
N GLN A 25 2.28 -23.19 -29.35
CA GLN A 25 0.88 -23.43 -28.99
C GLN A 25 0.26 -22.21 -28.32
N PRO A 26 -1.03 -21.91 -28.56
CA PRO A 26 -1.70 -20.82 -27.89
C PRO A 26 -1.90 -21.13 -26.41
N ILE A 27 -1.46 -20.23 -25.54
CA ILE A 27 -1.73 -20.25 -24.10
C ILE A 27 -2.42 -18.93 -23.75
N PRO A 28 -3.63 -18.96 -23.17
CA PRO A 28 -4.38 -17.75 -22.89
C PRO A 28 -3.67 -16.91 -21.82
N VAL A 29 -3.55 -15.61 -22.09
CA VAL A 29 -3.04 -14.61 -21.15
C VAL A 29 -4.21 -13.71 -20.76
N HIS A 30 -4.60 -13.76 -19.49
CA HIS A 30 -5.69 -12.96 -18.96
C HIS A 30 -5.16 -11.61 -18.46
N THR A 31 -5.94 -10.55 -18.65
CA THR A 31 -5.59 -9.19 -18.23
C THR A 31 -6.82 -8.44 -17.74
N VAL A 32 -6.59 -7.38 -16.96
CA VAL A 32 -7.58 -6.40 -16.51
C VAL A 32 -7.12 -5.02 -16.98
N PRO A 33 -8.03 -4.09 -17.33
CA PRO A 33 -7.64 -2.71 -17.61
C PRO A 33 -6.88 -2.08 -16.44
N GLU A 34 -5.82 -1.32 -16.72
CA GLU A 34 -4.91 -0.77 -15.71
C GLU A 34 -5.61 0.01 -14.58
N LYS A 35 -6.61 0.83 -14.92
CA LYS A 35 -7.38 1.63 -13.96
C LYS A 35 -8.38 0.83 -13.12
N GLU A 36 -8.56 -0.43 -13.45
CA GLU A 36 -9.45 -1.37 -12.77
C GLU A 36 -8.67 -2.48 -12.04
N ASP A 37 -7.34 -2.49 -12.15
CA ASP A 37 -6.47 -3.53 -11.61
C ASP A 37 -5.82 -3.07 -10.29
N GLU A 38 -6.37 -3.57 -9.17
CA GLU A 38 -5.79 -3.43 -7.83
C GLU A 38 -4.66 -4.43 -7.51
N MET A 39 -4.44 -5.44 -8.36
CA MET A 39 -3.61 -6.60 -8.04
C MET A 39 -2.22 -6.55 -8.67
N LEU A 40 -2.11 -6.29 -9.98
CA LEU A 40 -0.81 -6.30 -10.68
C LEU A 40 -0.37 -4.91 -11.08
N ALA A 41 -1.22 -4.17 -11.81
CA ALA A 41 -0.95 -2.77 -12.12
C ALA A 41 -0.96 -1.91 -10.85
N MET A 42 -1.78 -2.28 -9.86
CA MET A 42 -1.94 -1.58 -8.58
C MET A 42 -2.29 -0.09 -8.74
N LYS A 43 -3.08 0.21 -9.77
CA LYS A 43 -3.45 1.56 -10.25
C LYS A 43 -4.94 1.86 -10.16
N LYS A 44 -5.75 0.91 -9.67
CA LYS A 44 -7.14 1.18 -9.32
C LYS A 44 -7.23 2.27 -8.24
N PRO A 45 -8.04 3.33 -8.43
CA PRO A 45 -8.10 4.46 -7.50
C PRO A 45 -8.47 4.06 -6.06
N CYS A 46 -7.69 4.53 -5.09
CA CYS A 46 -7.92 4.25 -3.67
C CYS A 46 -7.66 5.50 -2.80
N PRO A 47 -8.70 6.28 -2.47
CA PRO A 47 -8.55 7.51 -1.68
C PRO A 47 -7.89 7.31 -0.31
N ALA A 48 -8.04 6.13 0.31
CA ALA A 48 -7.36 5.82 1.56
C ALA A 48 -5.84 5.67 1.38
N TYR A 49 -5.42 5.03 0.29
CA TYR A 49 -4.02 4.91 -0.09
C TYR A 49 -3.41 6.27 -0.38
N ASP A 50 -4.09 7.10 -1.19
CA ASP A 50 -3.57 8.42 -1.59
C ASP A 50 -3.33 9.30 -0.36
N ARG A 51 -4.26 9.32 0.61
CA ARG A 51 -4.10 10.06 1.87
C ARG A 51 -2.93 9.55 2.71
N GLU A 52 -2.71 8.24 2.73
CA GLU A 52 -1.61 7.66 3.51
C GLU A 52 -0.25 7.94 2.85
N LEU A 53 -0.21 7.90 1.51
CA LEU A 53 0.98 8.24 0.75
C LEU A 53 1.34 9.72 0.95
N ASP A 54 0.33 10.60 0.90
CA ASP A 54 0.51 12.04 1.19
C ASP A 54 1.08 12.29 2.59
N LYS A 55 0.66 11.52 3.59
CA LYS A 55 1.25 11.61 4.95
C LYS A 55 2.69 11.13 4.96
N LEU A 56 3.00 10.02 4.29
CA LEU A 56 4.36 9.48 4.23
C LEU A 56 5.33 10.50 3.60
N ILE A 57 5.00 11.03 2.43
CA ILE A 57 5.89 11.94 1.69
C ILE A 57 6.06 13.30 2.39
N ARG A 58 5.12 13.68 3.27
CA ARG A 58 5.20 14.88 4.11
C ARG A 58 5.80 14.62 5.50
N SER A 59 6.14 13.37 5.81
CA SER A 59 6.72 13.02 7.10
C SER A 59 8.16 13.50 7.21
N GLN A 60 8.57 13.92 8.41
CA GLN A 60 9.94 14.37 8.65
C GLN A 60 10.99 13.32 8.25
N PRO A 61 10.84 12.00 8.57
CA PRO A 61 11.81 10.99 8.16
C PRO A 61 11.99 10.89 6.63
N TYR A 62 10.89 11.02 5.87
CA TYR A 62 10.95 10.99 4.41
C TYR A 62 11.67 12.23 3.86
N ILE A 63 11.28 13.41 4.34
CA ILE A 63 11.86 14.70 3.95
C ILE A 63 13.35 14.75 4.29
N ASP A 64 13.73 14.34 5.51
CA ASP A 64 15.12 14.31 5.97
C ASP A 64 15.97 13.40 5.09
N ARG A 65 15.45 12.23 4.72
CA ARG A 65 16.17 11.34 3.80
C ARG A 65 16.30 11.98 2.41
N LEU A 66 15.23 12.53 1.86
CA LEU A 66 15.20 13.09 0.51
C LEU A 66 16.11 14.32 0.37
N SER A 67 16.17 15.16 1.41
CA SER A 67 17.01 16.36 1.43
C SER A 67 18.50 16.08 1.23
N LYS A 68 18.97 14.86 1.52
CA LYS A 68 20.35 14.43 1.25
C LYS A 68 20.68 14.43 -0.26
N TYR A 69 19.68 14.33 -1.11
CA TYR A 69 19.80 14.32 -2.57
C TYR A 69 19.45 15.66 -3.20
N GLN A 70 19.29 16.75 -2.42
CA GLN A 70 18.87 18.05 -2.97
C GLN A 70 19.79 18.53 -4.08
N HIS A 71 21.12 18.47 -3.88
CA HIS A 71 22.09 18.86 -4.90
C HIS A 71 21.98 18.00 -6.17
N LEU A 72 21.69 16.70 -6.03
CA LEU A 72 21.46 15.82 -7.18
C LEU A 72 20.19 16.23 -7.92
N MET A 73 19.08 16.45 -7.21
CA MET A 73 17.82 16.89 -7.82
C MET A 73 17.94 18.23 -8.55
N ASP A 74 18.66 19.19 -7.96
CA ASP A 74 18.92 20.50 -8.58
C ASP A 74 19.78 20.34 -9.84
N TYR A 75 20.83 19.53 -9.77
CA TYR A 75 21.70 19.22 -10.91
C TYR A 75 20.92 18.57 -12.06
N LEU A 76 20.14 17.53 -11.75
CA LEU A 76 19.31 16.85 -12.75
C LEU A 76 18.30 17.82 -13.37
N SER A 77 17.63 18.65 -12.55
CA SER A 77 16.66 19.62 -13.06
C SER A 77 17.28 20.63 -14.03
N ALA A 78 18.50 21.09 -13.76
CA ALA A 78 19.20 22.04 -14.62
C ALA A 78 19.56 21.46 -16.00
N TYR A 79 19.93 20.17 -16.07
CA TYR A 79 20.35 19.54 -17.32
C TYR A 79 19.22 18.89 -18.11
N THR A 80 18.17 18.38 -17.45
CA THR A 80 17.02 17.76 -18.13
C THR A 80 15.92 18.77 -18.47
N GLY A 81 15.87 19.91 -17.77
CA GLY A 81 14.77 20.87 -17.85
C GLY A 81 13.48 20.40 -17.15
N MET A 82 13.49 19.22 -16.54
CA MET A 82 12.39 18.70 -15.72
C MET A 82 12.49 19.23 -14.29
N LYS A 83 11.37 19.30 -13.58
CA LYS A 83 11.37 19.57 -12.14
C LYS A 83 11.52 18.24 -11.38
N VAL A 84 12.73 17.91 -10.97
CA VAL A 84 13.03 16.73 -10.13
C VAL A 84 12.75 17.10 -8.68
N LYS A 85 11.80 16.44 -8.02
CA LYS A 85 11.35 16.79 -6.66
C LYS A 85 11.28 15.61 -5.71
N ASP A 86 11.33 14.37 -6.19
CA ASP A 86 11.27 13.17 -5.38
C ASP A 86 12.08 12.00 -6.00
N TYR A 87 12.07 10.86 -5.31
CA TYR A 87 12.78 9.65 -5.76
C TYR A 87 12.25 9.09 -7.08
N TYR A 88 10.97 9.29 -7.40
CA TYR A 88 10.38 8.77 -8.63
C TYR A 88 10.92 9.51 -9.86
N GLU A 89 11.09 10.83 -9.80
CA GLU A 89 11.70 11.54 -10.93
C GLU A 89 13.21 11.26 -11.08
N ILE A 90 13.92 10.96 -9.98
CA ILE A 90 15.31 10.49 -10.06
C ILE A 90 15.37 9.13 -10.76
N ASP A 91 14.47 8.21 -10.39
CA ASP A 91 14.34 6.88 -10.98
C ASP A 91 13.98 6.94 -12.48
N ASP A 92 13.04 7.81 -12.88
CA ASP A 92 12.65 7.97 -14.29
C ASP A 92 13.84 8.37 -15.18
N ILE A 93 14.67 9.30 -14.70
CA ILE A 93 15.90 9.71 -15.41
C ILE A 93 16.95 8.59 -15.36
N TYR A 94 17.15 7.96 -14.20
CA TYR A 94 18.11 6.86 -14.04
C TYR A 94 17.79 5.70 -14.98
N SER A 95 16.52 5.29 -15.04
CA SER A 95 16.01 4.23 -15.90
C SER A 95 16.20 4.55 -17.38
N THR A 96 15.97 5.81 -17.77
CA THR A 96 16.24 6.27 -19.14
C THR A 96 17.73 6.11 -19.51
N LEU A 97 18.64 6.62 -18.67
CA LEU A 97 20.09 6.52 -18.90
C LEU A 97 20.58 5.07 -18.87
N TYR A 98 19.98 4.23 -18.03
CA TYR A 98 20.25 2.80 -17.99
C TYR A 98 19.88 2.09 -19.28
N ILE A 99 18.69 2.37 -19.83
CA ILE A 99 18.25 1.81 -21.11
C ILE A 99 19.16 2.29 -22.25
N GLU A 100 19.48 3.58 -22.31
CA GLU A 100 20.40 4.12 -23.32
C GLU A 100 21.77 3.43 -23.27
N THR A 101 22.31 3.23 -22.06
CA THR A 101 23.56 2.50 -21.83
C THR A 101 23.46 1.04 -22.30
N LEU A 102 22.38 0.35 -21.95
CA LEU A 102 22.13 -1.04 -22.35
C LEU A 102 22.13 -1.21 -23.87
N TYR A 103 21.57 -0.25 -24.59
CA TYR A 103 21.55 -0.24 -26.06
C TYR A 103 22.73 0.49 -26.71
N LYS A 104 23.78 0.80 -25.93
CA LYS A 104 25.05 1.39 -26.40
C LYS A 104 24.90 2.77 -27.03
N PHE A 105 23.90 3.54 -26.62
CA PHE A 105 23.80 4.96 -26.98
C PHE A 105 24.85 5.78 -26.24
N ALA A 106 25.33 6.84 -26.88
CA ALA A 106 26.24 7.78 -26.24
C ALA A 106 25.45 8.68 -25.30
N LEU A 107 25.76 8.61 -23.99
CA LEU A 107 25.13 9.48 -23.02
C LEU A 107 25.66 10.93 -23.11
N PRO A 108 24.84 11.95 -22.83
CA PRO A 108 25.30 13.33 -22.73
C PRO A 108 26.42 13.51 -21.70
N ASN A 109 27.39 14.39 -21.96
CA ASN A 109 28.56 14.58 -21.08
C ASN A 109 28.24 14.87 -19.60
N TRP A 110 27.11 15.53 -19.32
CA TRP A 110 26.71 15.86 -17.95
C TRP A 110 26.45 14.62 -17.08
N THR A 111 26.03 13.50 -17.69
CA THR A 111 25.65 12.28 -16.95
C THR A 111 26.84 11.63 -16.27
N GLN A 112 28.05 11.79 -16.80
CA GLN A 112 29.29 11.17 -16.29
C GLN A 112 29.57 11.50 -14.81
N SER A 113 29.07 12.64 -14.33
CA SER A 113 29.30 13.09 -12.95
C SER A 113 28.32 12.54 -11.91
N VAL A 114 27.24 11.89 -12.37
CA VAL A 114 26.10 11.45 -11.54
C VAL A 114 25.65 10.02 -11.82
N TYR A 115 25.72 9.53 -13.06
CA TYR A 115 25.27 8.22 -13.49
C TYR A 115 26.43 7.22 -13.59
N PRO A 116 26.26 5.96 -13.14
CA PRO A 116 25.12 5.44 -12.38
C PRO A 116 25.19 5.79 -10.88
N ASP A 117 26.41 5.99 -10.34
CA ASP A 117 26.71 5.85 -8.91
C ASP A 117 25.90 6.75 -7.97
N LYS A 118 25.74 8.05 -8.29
CA LYS A 118 25.03 8.99 -7.40
C LYS A 118 23.51 8.87 -7.51
N MET A 119 23.04 8.35 -8.64
CA MET A 119 21.61 8.21 -8.93
C MET A 119 21.05 6.88 -8.48
N GLN A 120 21.87 5.83 -8.42
CA GLN A 120 21.42 4.45 -8.21
C GLN A 120 20.66 4.28 -6.89
N GLU A 121 21.24 4.66 -5.75
CA GLU A 121 20.59 4.47 -4.46
C GLU A 121 19.24 5.22 -4.34
N PRO A 122 19.12 6.52 -4.66
CA PRO A 122 17.83 7.20 -4.58
C PRO A 122 16.84 6.69 -5.63
N ALA A 123 17.29 6.26 -6.82
CA ALA A 123 16.44 5.60 -7.81
C ALA A 123 15.89 4.28 -7.25
N CYS A 124 16.75 3.40 -6.72
CA CYS A 124 16.31 2.12 -6.18
C CYS A 124 15.52 2.27 -4.87
N TYR A 125 15.66 3.37 -4.15
CA TYR A 125 14.80 3.68 -3.01
C TYR A 125 13.35 4.00 -3.43
N SER A 126 13.12 4.47 -4.68
CA SER A 126 11.78 4.83 -5.19
C SER A 126 10.76 3.69 -4.98
N PHE A 127 11.19 2.44 -5.23
CA PHE A 127 10.40 1.21 -5.11
C PHE A 127 9.85 0.93 -3.70
N THR A 128 10.42 1.55 -2.66
CA THR A 128 9.96 1.40 -1.27
C THR A 128 8.82 2.35 -0.92
N THR A 129 8.69 3.47 -1.64
CA THR A 129 7.76 4.55 -1.29
C THR A 129 6.31 4.07 -1.35
N GLN A 130 5.96 3.26 -2.34
CA GLN A 130 4.58 2.79 -2.53
C GLN A 130 4.07 1.86 -1.43
N THR A 131 4.97 1.28 -0.62
CA THR A 131 4.68 0.35 0.47
C THR A 131 5.40 0.73 1.76
N GLY A 132 5.79 2.00 1.91
CA GLY A 132 6.63 2.49 3.01
C GLY A 132 5.99 2.50 4.40
N THR A 133 4.68 2.24 4.50
CA THR A 133 3.97 2.05 5.78
C THR A 133 3.16 0.75 5.75
N PRO A 134 2.82 0.16 6.90
CA PRO A 134 1.98 -1.04 6.94
C PRO A 134 0.63 -0.89 6.23
N LEU A 135 0.03 0.31 6.25
CA LEU A 135 -1.23 0.58 5.55
C LEU A 135 -1.01 0.70 4.04
N LEU A 136 0.06 1.35 3.59
CA LEU A 136 0.41 1.39 2.17
C LEU A 136 0.68 -0.02 1.62
N ALA A 137 1.47 -0.82 2.32
CA ALA A 137 1.74 -2.21 1.96
C ALA A 137 0.44 -3.03 1.87
N ARG A 138 -0.45 -2.89 2.86
CA ARG A 138 -1.77 -3.55 2.89
C ARG A 138 -2.63 -3.20 1.67
N LEU A 139 -2.78 -1.90 1.36
CA LEU A 139 -3.66 -1.45 0.28
C LEU A 139 -3.05 -1.63 -1.12
N LYS A 140 -1.72 -1.67 -1.24
CA LYS A 140 -1.00 -1.82 -2.52
C LYS A 140 -0.75 -3.28 -2.89
N VAL A 141 -0.19 -4.07 -1.96
CA VAL A 141 0.28 -5.45 -2.22
C VAL A 141 -0.66 -6.51 -1.65
N GLY A 142 -1.47 -6.16 -0.64
CA GLY A 142 -2.41 -7.08 -0.01
C GLY A 142 -3.28 -7.89 -0.99
N PRO A 143 -3.91 -7.28 -2.02
CA PRO A 143 -4.75 -8.02 -2.97
C PRO A 143 -4.01 -9.18 -3.65
N LEU A 144 -2.77 -8.96 -4.10
CA LEU A 144 -1.95 -9.97 -4.75
C LEU A 144 -1.54 -11.09 -3.79
N ILE A 145 -1.03 -10.74 -2.61
CA ILE A 145 -0.57 -11.73 -1.63
C ILE A 145 -1.74 -12.56 -1.10
N LYS A 146 -2.88 -11.92 -0.82
CA LYS A 146 -4.13 -12.61 -0.48
C LYS A 146 -4.55 -13.60 -1.58
N HIS A 147 -4.45 -13.20 -2.85
CA HIS A 147 -4.77 -14.08 -3.97
C HIS A 147 -3.85 -15.30 -4.03
N ILE A 148 -2.52 -15.09 -3.98
CA ILE A 148 -1.51 -16.16 -3.99
C ILE A 148 -1.76 -17.15 -2.85
N THR A 149 -1.91 -16.65 -1.62
CA THR A 149 -2.13 -17.49 -0.44
C THR A 149 -3.47 -18.24 -0.49
N THR A 150 -4.53 -17.62 -1.04
CA THR A 150 -5.82 -18.31 -1.27
C THR A 150 -5.66 -19.49 -2.25
N LYS A 151 -4.84 -19.32 -3.30
CA LYS A 151 -4.55 -20.40 -4.26
C LYS A 151 -3.74 -21.51 -3.63
N MET A 152 -2.76 -21.18 -2.79
CA MET A 152 -2.01 -22.17 -1.99
C MET A 152 -2.94 -22.96 -1.06
N PHE A 153 -3.80 -22.28 -0.32
CA PHE A 153 -4.79 -22.94 0.56
C PHE A 153 -5.73 -23.88 -0.21
N THR A 154 -6.19 -23.45 -1.38
CA THR A 154 -7.01 -24.29 -2.27
C THR A 154 -6.23 -25.52 -2.74
N ALA A 155 -4.95 -25.39 -3.05
CA ALA A 155 -4.09 -26.50 -3.44
C ALA A 155 -3.87 -27.53 -2.33
N MET A 156 -3.83 -27.09 -1.07
CA MET A 156 -3.78 -27.97 0.10
C MET A 156 -5.10 -28.75 0.29
N SER A 157 -6.24 -28.10 0.05
CA SER A 157 -7.56 -28.70 0.31
C SER A 157 -8.11 -29.55 -0.86
N SER A 158 -7.72 -29.27 -2.10
CA SER A 158 -8.24 -29.98 -3.28
C SER A 158 -7.24 -29.97 -4.44
N THR A 159 -6.48 -31.06 -4.55
CA THR A 159 -5.45 -31.22 -5.58
C THR A 159 -6.02 -31.34 -7.00
N THR A 160 -7.27 -31.77 -7.17
CA THR A 160 -7.91 -31.96 -8.48
C THR A 160 -8.40 -30.66 -9.13
N LYS A 161 -8.57 -29.59 -8.36
CA LYS A 161 -9.02 -28.26 -8.84
C LYS A 161 -7.92 -27.19 -8.79
N ALA A 162 -6.75 -27.54 -8.28
CA ALA A 162 -5.67 -26.59 -8.06
C ALA A 162 -4.82 -26.38 -9.31
N HIS A 163 -4.47 -25.11 -9.55
CA HIS A 163 -3.46 -24.78 -10.56
C HIS A 163 -2.08 -25.12 -9.98
N LYS A 164 -1.27 -25.87 -10.73
CA LYS A 164 0.10 -26.21 -10.31
C LYS A 164 1.05 -25.00 -10.39
N VAL A 165 0.81 -24.12 -11.36
CA VAL A 165 1.60 -22.92 -11.60
C VAL A 165 0.64 -21.78 -11.95
N LEU A 166 0.89 -20.61 -11.36
CA LEU A 166 0.23 -19.34 -11.70
C LEU A 166 1.34 -18.34 -12.03
N MET A 167 1.19 -17.63 -13.12
CA MET A 167 2.15 -16.62 -13.57
C MET A 167 1.51 -15.25 -13.56
N PHE A 168 2.18 -14.31 -12.90
CA PHE A 168 1.75 -12.93 -12.78
C PHE A 168 2.79 -12.04 -13.43
N SER A 169 2.44 -11.40 -14.55
CA SER A 169 3.32 -10.49 -15.26
C SER A 169 3.08 -9.07 -14.75
N GLY A 170 3.87 -8.64 -13.77
CA GLY A 170 3.85 -7.28 -13.23
C GLY A 170 4.96 -6.39 -13.81
N HIS A 171 5.22 -5.31 -13.08
CA HIS A 171 6.31 -4.36 -13.34
C HIS A 171 7.39 -4.46 -12.26
N ASP A 172 8.52 -3.80 -12.48
CA ASP A 172 9.54 -3.54 -11.46
C ASP A 172 8.94 -2.96 -10.16
N LEU A 173 8.00 -2.01 -10.27
CA LEU A 173 7.23 -1.49 -9.14
C LEU A 173 6.43 -2.57 -8.41
N THR A 174 5.88 -3.55 -9.14
CA THR A 174 5.19 -4.71 -8.54
C THR A 174 6.19 -5.55 -7.73
N VAL A 175 7.35 -5.87 -8.31
CA VAL A 175 8.40 -6.68 -7.67
C VAL A 175 8.95 -5.99 -6.43
N GLY A 176 9.38 -4.72 -6.56
CA GLY A 176 9.90 -3.93 -5.45
C GLY A 176 8.87 -3.73 -4.34
N SER A 177 7.61 -3.45 -4.70
CA SER A 177 6.53 -3.31 -3.72
C SER A 177 6.30 -4.60 -2.93
N VAL A 178 6.28 -5.76 -3.60
CA VAL A 178 6.10 -7.07 -2.97
C VAL A 178 7.27 -7.39 -2.04
N LEU A 179 8.51 -7.25 -2.51
CA LEU A 179 9.69 -7.51 -1.68
C LEU A 179 9.72 -6.59 -0.45
N ASN A 180 9.43 -5.29 -0.63
CA ASN A 180 9.42 -4.34 0.49
C ASN A 180 8.29 -4.62 1.48
N ALA A 181 7.07 -4.91 1.00
CA ALA A 181 5.93 -5.27 1.85
C ALA A 181 6.16 -6.56 2.66
N LEU A 182 6.95 -7.49 2.13
CA LEU A 182 7.31 -8.73 2.81
C LEU A 182 8.55 -8.60 3.71
N GLY A 183 9.23 -7.45 3.70
CA GLY A 183 10.46 -7.18 4.46
C GLY A 183 11.70 -7.88 3.88
N MET A 184 11.73 -8.11 2.57
CA MET A 184 12.78 -8.83 1.85
C MET A 184 13.35 -8.04 0.66
N TYR A 185 13.16 -6.71 0.62
CA TYR A 185 13.79 -5.86 -0.38
C TYR A 185 15.28 -5.70 -0.08
N ASP A 186 16.12 -5.91 -1.09
CA ASP A 186 17.58 -5.87 -0.98
C ASP A 186 18.16 -4.46 -1.20
N GLY A 187 17.31 -3.48 -1.52
CA GLY A 187 17.71 -2.10 -1.82
C GLY A 187 18.15 -1.87 -3.26
N ASN A 188 18.17 -2.92 -4.10
CA ASN A 188 18.55 -2.82 -5.50
C ASN A 188 17.31 -2.67 -6.40
N CYS A 189 17.48 -1.90 -7.47
CA CYS A 189 16.46 -1.75 -8.49
C CYS A 189 16.15 -3.13 -9.11
N PRO A 190 14.89 -3.56 -9.18
CA PRO A 190 14.53 -4.81 -9.85
C PRO A 190 15.03 -4.81 -11.31
N VAL A 191 15.78 -5.85 -11.67
CA VAL A 191 16.32 -5.99 -13.03
C VAL A 191 15.28 -6.54 -14.01
N TYR A 192 15.51 -6.38 -15.32
CA TYR A 192 14.69 -7.06 -16.32
C TYR A 192 14.62 -8.56 -16.06
N THR A 193 13.42 -9.14 -16.23
CA THR A 193 13.13 -10.56 -15.97
C THR A 193 13.31 -10.99 -14.52
N SER A 194 13.34 -10.04 -13.58
CA SER A 194 13.34 -10.37 -12.15
C SER A 194 12.06 -11.13 -11.79
N THR A 195 12.18 -12.20 -11.02
CA THR A 195 11.05 -13.09 -10.70
C THR A 195 11.05 -13.45 -9.23
N ILE A 196 9.91 -13.26 -8.57
CA ILE A 196 9.65 -13.76 -7.22
C ILE A 196 8.86 -15.05 -7.34
N LEU A 197 9.38 -16.15 -6.81
CA LEU A 197 8.69 -17.43 -6.79
C LEU A 197 8.10 -17.66 -5.40
N PHE A 198 6.81 -17.91 -5.36
CA PHE A 198 6.10 -18.34 -4.15
C PHE A 198 5.76 -19.83 -4.29
N GLU A 199 6.41 -20.67 -3.49
CA GLU A 199 6.26 -22.12 -3.56
C GLU A 199 5.54 -22.65 -2.32
N LEU A 200 4.52 -23.48 -2.56
CA LEU A 200 3.91 -24.32 -1.53
C LEU A 200 4.66 -25.67 -1.53
N VAL A 201 5.42 -25.92 -0.47
CA VAL A 201 6.28 -27.11 -0.33
C VAL A 201 5.67 -28.05 0.70
N THR A 202 5.64 -29.34 0.41
CA THR A 202 5.23 -30.40 1.35
C THR A 202 6.44 -31.22 1.73
N LYS A 203 6.63 -31.49 3.02
CA LYS A 203 7.70 -32.37 3.48
C LYS A 203 7.38 -33.82 3.11
N THR A 204 8.32 -34.54 2.52
CA THR A 204 8.13 -35.96 2.17
C THR A 204 7.76 -36.77 3.41
N GLY A 205 6.62 -37.47 3.36
CA GLY A 205 6.12 -38.27 4.47
C GLY A 205 5.42 -37.48 5.59
N SER A 206 5.09 -36.21 5.36
CA SER A 206 4.23 -35.40 6.26
C SER A 206 3.15 -34.69 5.45
N ASP A 207 2.02 -34.39 6.11
CA ASP A 207 0.99 -33.48 5.61
C ASP A 207 1.30 -32.00 5.96
N ASP A 208 2.48 -31.72 6.51
CA ASP A 208 2.94 -30.37 6.81
C ASP A 208 3.26 -29.59 5.53
N HIS A 209 2.69 -28.40 5.43
CA HIS A 209 2.88 -27.46 4.33
C HIS A 209 3.70 -26.23 4.74
N TYR A 210 4.58 -25.81 3.83
CA TYR A 210 5.49 -24.69 4.02
C TYR A 210 5.41 -23.74 2.82
N VAL A 211 5.67 -22.47 3.07
CA VAL A 211 5.90 -21.45 2.05
C VAL A 211 7.40 -21.22 1.93
N ARG A 212 7.93 -21.32 0.72
CA ARG A 212 9.28 -20.90 0.37
C ARG A 212 9.17 -19.77 -0.65
N ILE A 213 9.96 -18.71 -0.44
CA ILE A 213 10.03 -17.59 -1.37
C ILE A 213 11.45 -17.51 -1.89
N SER A 214 11.60 -17.43 -3.21
CA SER A 214 12.90 -17.21 -3.86
C SER A 214 12.83 -16.06 -4.84
N TYR A 215 13.97 -15.42 -5.08
CA TYR A 215 14.09 -14.25 -5.93
C TYR A 215 15.23 -14.43 -6.92
N ARG A 216 14.89 -14.28 -8.20
CA ARG A 216 15.86 -14.19 -9.28
C ARG A 216 16.05 -12.72 -9.63
N ASN A 217 17.20 -12.16 -9.29
CA ASN A 217 17.53 -10.74 -9.47
C ASN A 217 18.72 -10.49 -10.41
N SER A 218 19.13 -11.50 -11.18
CA SER A 218 20.15 -11.39 -12.22
C SER A 218 19.87 -12.36 -13.36
N VAL A 219 20.26 -11.97 -14.56
CA VAL A 219 20.21 -12.85 -15.75
C VAL A 219 21.23 -13.98 -15.67
N ASP A 220 22.34 -13.77 -14.95
CA ASP A 220 23.42 -14.74 -14.79
C ASP A 220 23.09 -15.84 -13.77
N LEU A 221 22.05 -15.63 -12.96
CA LEU A 221 21.56 -16.63 -12.01
C LEU A 221 20.72 -17.67 -12.73
N VAL A 222 21.21 -18.91 -12.70
CA VAL A 222 20.48 -20.10 -13.12
C VAL A 222 19.44 -20.48 -12.06
N GLU A 223 19.84 -20.52 -10.79
CA GLU A 223 18.97 -20.85 -9.67
C GLU A 223 18.61 -19.57 -8.87
N PRO A 224 17.31 -19.31 -8.61
CA PRO A 224 16.88 -18.20 -7.76
C PRO A 224 17.39 -18.33 -6.32
N GLU A 225 17.74 -17.20 -5.69
CA GLU A 225 18.15 -17.19 -4.28
C GLU A 225 16.94 -17.42 -3.38
N VAL A 226 17.03 -18.36 -2.43
CA VAL A 226 15.99 -18.56 -1.43
C VAL A 226 16.08 -17.44 -0.39
N LEU A 227 15.00 -16.68 -0.26
CA LEU A 227 14.94 -15.55 0.67
C LEU A 227 14.60 -16.00 2.09
N LYS A 228 15.15 -15.29 3.07
CA LYS A 228 14.82 -15.48 4.48
C LYS A 228 13.59 -14.66 4.84
N ILE A 229 12.45 -15.35 5.00
CA ILE A 229 11.20 -14.73 5.47
C ILE A 229 11.44 -14.20 6.90
N PRO A 230 11.28 -12.89 7.16
CA PRO A 230 11.51 -12.31 8.47
C PRO A 230 10.73 -13.04 9.56
N TYR A 231 11.42 -13.38 10.66
CA TYR A 231 10.85 -14.12 11.80
C TYR A 231 10.30 -15.52 11.45
N CYS A 232 10.75 -16.13 10.35
CA CYS A 232 10.39 -17.50 9.94
C CYS A 232 11.57 -18.33 9.39
N GLY A 233 12.43 -17.76 8.53
CA GLY A 233 13.53 -18.46 7.86
C GLY A 233 13.27 -18.75 6.38
N GLU A 234 14.03 -19.67 5.78
CA GLU A 234 13.95 -20.00 4.34
C GLU A 234 12.73 -20.84 3.97
N THR A 235 12.22 -21.64 4.92
CA THR A 235 11.01 -22.45 4.76
C THR A 235 10.06 -22.15 5.91
N CYS A 236 8.97 -21.45 5.63
CA CYS A 236 8.05 -20.96 6.65
C CYS A 236 6.81 -21.87 6.75
N PRO A 237 6.45 -22.42 7.93
CA PRO A 237 5.20 -23.17 8.08
C PRO A 237 4.01 -22.33 7.61
N PHE A 238 3.09 -22.92 6.83
CA PHE A 238 2.00 -22.17 6.20
C PHE A 238 1.18 -21.36 7.21
N GLU A 239 0.79 -21.97 8.34
CA GLU A 239 0.06 -21.28 9.43
C GLU A 239 0.85 -20.12 10.07
N ARG A 240 2.18 -20.24 10.12
CA ARG A 240 3.03 -19.16 10.62
C ARG A 240 3.10 -18.02 9.59
N PHE A 241 3.19 -18.34 8.31
CA PHE A 241 3.15 -17.36 7.22
C PHE A 241 1.86 -16.54 7.26
N LEU A 242 0.70 -17.18 7.46
CA LEU A 242 -0.58 -16.50 7.61
C LEU A 242 -0.57 -15.47 8.74
N LYS A 243 -0.02 -15.84 9.90
CA LYS A 243 0.06 -14.95 11.07
C LYS A 243 1.03 -13.79 10.86
N LEU A 244 2.18 -14.04 10.22
CA LEU A 244 3.19 -13.00 9.97
C LEU A 244 2.68 -11.92 9.01
N TYR A 245 1.94 -12.33 7.98
CA TYR A 245 1.43 -11.44 6.94
C TYR A 245 -0.08 -11.18 7.03
N ASP A 246 -0.67 -11.35 8.21
CA ASP A 246 -2.11 -11.14 8.44
C ASP A 246 -2.57 -9.76 7.96
N ASN A 247 -1.77 -8.72 8.22
CA ASN A 247 -2.02 -7.36 7.74
C ASN A 247 -2.12 -7.25 6.21
N LEU A 248 -1.51 -8.13 5.43
CA LEU A 248 -1.66 -8.15 3.97
C LEU A 248 -2.83 -9.05 3.55
N LEU A 249 -2.99 -10.20 4.22
CA LEU A 249 -3.93 -11.26 3.85
C LEU A 249 -5.38 -10.93 4.20
N THR A 250 -5.62 -10.15 5.24
CA THR A 250 -6.97 -9.77 5.67
C THR A 250 -7.50 -8.52 4.98
N VAL A 251 -6.81 -8.00 3.96
CA VAL A 251 -7.24 -6.81 3.22
C VAL A 251 -8.64 -6.99 2.65
N ASN A 252 -9.50 -6.00 2.88
CA ASN A 252 -10.76 -5.81 2.18
C ASN A 252 -10.65 -4.52 1.37
N TRP A 253 -9.99 -4.65 0.22
CA TRP A 253 -9.54 -3.51 -0.58
C TRP A 253 -10.69 -2.57 -0.93
N GLU A 254 -11.84 -3.10 -1.35
CA GLU A 254 -12.95 -2.26 -1.74
C GLU A 254 -13.48 -1.42 -0.57
N ASP A 255 -13.69 -2.02 0.60
CA ASP A 255 -14.26 -1.31 1.75
C ASP A 255 -13.25 -0.34 2.37
N GLU A 256 -11.98 -0.74 2.45
CA GLU A 256 -10.91 0.10 2.98
C GLU A 256 -10.61 1.30 2.06
N CYS A 257 -10.66 1.12 0.74
CA CYS A 257 -10.52 2.22 -0.22
C CYS A 257 -11.77 3.11 -0.29
N ARG A 258 -12.97 2.55 -0.11
CA ARG A 258 -14.23 3.31 -0.09
C ARG A 258 -14.43 4.10 1.20
N SER A 259 -13.72 3.79 2.28
CA SER A 259 -13.85 4.44 3.58
C SER A 259 -13.46 5.93 3.51
N LYS A 260 -14.42 6.74 3.08
CA LYS A 260 -14.57 8.12 3.50
C LYS A 260 -14.89 8.06 4.99
N PHE A 261 -14.28 8.92 5.81
CA PHE A 261 -14.82 9.20 7.14
C PHE A 261 -16.35 9.31 7.00
N PRO A 262 -17.17 8.55 7.75
CA PRO A 262 -18.60 8.59 7.53
C PRO A 262 -19.01 10.03 7.81
N VAL A 263 -19.44 10.75 6.76
CA VAL A 263 -20.02 12.10 6.90
C VAL A 263 -21.15 12.08 7.93
N ILE A 264 -21.77 10.91 8.10
CA ILE A 264 -22.75 10.55 9.13
C ILE A 264 -22.20 10.68 10.56
N LEU A 265 -20.97 10.26 10.85
CA LEU A 265 -20.36 10.40 12.18
C LEU A 265 -20.02 11.85 12.52
N GLY A 266 -19.50 12.60 11.54
CA GLY A 266 -19.30 14.05 11.68
C GLY A 266 -20.62 14.81 11.85
N GLY A 267 -21.64 14.44 11.07
CA GLY A 267 -22.98 15.00 11.17
C GLY A 267 -23.66 14.69 12.51
N ALA A 268 -23.57 13.45 12.98
CA ALA A 268 -24.13 13.04 14.28
C ALA A 268 -23.45 13.77 15.45
N PHE A 269 -22.12 13.98 15.37
CA PHE A 269 -21.39 14.76 16.38
C PHE A 269 -21.83 16.23 16.40
N ILE A 270 -21.98 16.86 15.24
CA ILE A 270 -22.47 18.25 15.14
C ILE A 270 -23.92 18.37 15.64
N ILE A 271 -24.79 17.45 15.25
CA ILE A 271 -26.18 17.40 15.74
C ILE A 271 -26.20 17.24 17.28
N GLY A 272 -25.35 16.37 17.82
CA GLY A 272 -25.19 16.19 19.26
C GLY A 272 -24.76 17.47 19.99
N LEU A 273 -23.78 18.20 19.44
CA LEU A 273 -23.35 19.49 19.98
C LEU A 273 -24.46 20.55 19.93
N CYS A 274 -25.21 20.62 18.83
CA CYS A 274 -26.35 21.53 18.71
C CYS A 274 -27.44 21.22 19.74
N LEU A 275 -27.80 19.95 19.93
CA LEU A 275 -28.78 19.54 20.93
C LEU A 275 -28.32 19.87 22.35
N PHE A 276 -27.05 19.62 22.67
CA PHE A 276 -26.49 19.97 23.98
C PHE A 276 -26.56 21.47 24.25
N MET A 277 -26.19 22.30 23.26
CA MET A 277 -26.28 23.76 23.39
C MET A 277 -27.72 24.25 23.57
N ILE A 278 -28.68 23.68 22.85
CA ILE A 278 -30.10 24.01 23.03
C ILE A 278 -30.55 23.67 24.45
N ILE A 279 -30.25 22.45 24.93
CA ILE A 279 -30.62 22.03 26.29
C ILE A 279 -29.98 22.95 27.34
N TYR A 280 -28.70 23.28 27.18
CA TYR A 280 -27.99 24.18 28.10
C TYR A 280 -28.64 25.57 28.15
N VAL A 281 -28.95 26.16 26.99
CA VAL A 281 -29.61 27.48 26.91
C VAL A 281 -31.02 27.42 27.50
N SER A 282 -31.81 26.41 27.16
CA SER A 282 -33.15 26.21 27.73
C SER A 282 -33.09 26.08 29.26
N HIS A 283 -32.14 25.32 29.80
CA HIS A 283 -31.94 25.17 31.24
C HIS A 283 -31.52 26.49 31.90
N ARG A 284 -30.62 27.25 31.27
CA ARG A 284 -30.21 28.59 31.76
C ARG A 284 -31.38 29.58 31.79
N ILE A 285 -32.21 29.59 30.75
CA ILE A 285 -33.42 30.43 30.69
C ILE A 285 -34.42 30.00 31.76
N HIS A 286 -34.68 28.70 31.92
CA HIS A 286 -35.56 28.19 32.96
C HIS A 286 -35.05 28.58 34.36
N PHE A 287 -33.77 28.39 34.63
CA PHE A 287 -33.18 28.72 35.92
C PHE A 287 -33.27 30.23 36.21
N ALA A 288 -33.00 31.08 35.21
CA ALA A 288 -33.15 32.52 35.33
C ALA A 288 -34.61 32.93 35.62
N ARG A 289 -35.60 32.30 34.98
CA ARG A 289 -37.03 32.53 35.26
C ARG A 289 -37.41 32.12 36.68
N VAL A 290 -37.01 30.92 37.11
CA VAL A 290 -37.27 30.44 38.49
C VAL A 290 -36.62 31.35 39.51
N TYR A 291 -35.37 31.75 39.27
CA TYR A 291 -34.65 32.66 40.16
C TYR A 291 -35.31 34.03 40.23
N SER A 292 -35.76 34.58 39.09
CA SER A 292 -36.52 35.83 39.05
C SER A 292 -37.83 35.73 39.83
N GLN A 293 -38.57 34.62 39.68
CA GLN A 293 -39.85 34.41 40.34
C GLN A 293 -39.68 34.16 41.85
N TYR A 294 -38.64 33.42 42.24
CA TYR A 294 -38.21 33.28 43.63
C TYR A 294 -37.87 34.64 44.25
N ARG A 295 -37.13 35.50 43.54
CA ARG A 295 -36.77 36.85 43.99
C ARG A 295 -37.99 37.75 44.18
N ILE A 296 -38.94 37.73 43.24
CA ILE A 296 -40.21 38.47 43.35
C ILE A 296 -41.02 37.98 44.56
N ASN A 297 -41.13 36.66 44.75
CA ASN A 297 -41.82 36.09 45.90
C ASN A 297 -41.14 36.49 47.21
N LEU A 298 -39.80 36.47 47.28
CA LEU A 298 -39.05 36.91 48.46
C LEU A 298 -39.33 38.38 48.79
N GLN A 299 -39.38 39.27 47.79
CA GLN A 299 -39.75 40.68 47.98
C GLN A 299 -41.18 40.84 48.49
N ASN A 300 -42.14 40.07 47.97
CA ASN A 300 -43.52 40.08 48.47
C ASN A 300 -43.62 39.59 49.92
N TYR A 301 -42.85 38.57 50.32
CA TYR A 301 -42.77 38.13 51.72
C TYR A 301 -42.22 39.22 52.64
N THR A 302 -41.13 39.88 52.26
CA THR A 302 -40.56 41.00 53.05
C THR A 302 -41.46 42.25 53.07
N GLY A 303 -42.26 42.47 52.03
CA GLY A 303 -43.24 43.55 51.97
C GLY A 303 -44.44 43.32 52.90
N LEU A 304 -44.86 42.06 53.07
CA LEU A 304 -45.92 41.67 54.01
C LEU A 304 -45.44 41.77 55.48
N GLU A 305 -44.19 41.41 55.79
CA GLU A 305 -43.60 41.60 57.12
C GLU A 305 -43.49 43.09 57.51
N ASN A 306 -43.14 43.96 56.57
CA ASN A 306 -43.02 45.40 56.83
C ASN A 306 -44.39 46.11 56.98
N ALA A 307 -45.46 45.56 56.39
CA ALA A 307 -46.83 46.07 56.58
C ALA A 307 -47.45 45.62 57.94
N ALA A 308 -46.94 44.54 58.54
CA ALA A 308 -47.37 44.04 59.84
C ALA A 308 -46.69 44.74 61.03
N LEU A 309 -45.71 45.62 60.79
CA LEU A 309 -44.88 46.28 61.81
C LEU A 309 -45.04 47.81 61.87
N THR A 310 -46.04 48.40 61.20
CA THR A 310 -46.40 49.81 61.44
C THR A 310 -47.08 49.96 62.81
N PRO A 311 -46.47 50.67 63.78
CA PRO A 311 -47.08 50.88 65.09
C PRO A 311 -48.16 51.97 65.00
N THR A 312 -49.35 51.68 65.50
CA THR A 312 -50.33 52.69 65.90
C THR A 312 -49.70 53.64 66.90
N LYS A 313 -49.51 54.90 66.51
CA LYS A 313 -49.30 55.99 67.46
C LYS A 313 -50.65 56.43 68.01
N SER A 314 -50.70 56.57 69.33
CA SER A 314 -51.70 57.31 70.11
C SER A 314 -51.96 58.71 69.55
#